data_AF-A0A9R1QV90-F1
#
_entry.id   AF-A0A9R1QV90-F1
#
_cell.length_a   1.000
_cell.length_b   1.000
_cell.length_c   1.000
_cell.angle_alpha   90.00
_cell.angle_beta   90.00
_cell.angle_gamma   90.00
#
_symmetry.space_group_name_H-M   'P 1'
#
loop_
_entity.id
_entity.type
_entity.pdbx_description
1 polymer ?
#
loop_
_entity_poly.entity_id
_entity_poly.type
_entity_poly.pdbx_seq_one_letter_code
_entity_poly.pdbx_strand_id
1 'polypeptide(L)'
;MTMGALVLTIGMEGRAGSVLLPSPITLWGVDSNGVKHDASFNTSFTMNLYRAERLKQGDGLAFVIVPSLDGPPPGSHGGFLGLTNIISNVVSDVVVSLSSLPQPDNITLAPLMETVDYTVWIDYNGFGHHIWVYVAVNGLPKPDKAYLDAPLNMSSHVPQRAYIGFTASTGEGHELHSILSWNLTVEKLPDHRAVRQRKMVLSAVLGSAAATVVIISVAVFYFYLRYKALKMELKLSEALRRLPGTPKEFKYATIRKATNNYDEARKLGRGGFGAVYRGTLRLRSGKTCQLVEVAVKKFTRNRDKCYDDFLAEVDVINRLRHRNIVPLVGWCYEKGELLLIYEYMLNGSMDQHLFEQNAPLQRRILGWNTRYNIIMDIAAGLHYVHHEHEHMVLHRDIKASNIMLDSSFRGRLGDFGLALIVTLNKNSYTDVGVAGTWGFIAPEYSVCHKATPKTDVYAFGVLVLEIVTGERALAASHDDATLQPLTDWVWWVHQEGRLLQAVDDRVISTQEFDADGAIRLLLLGLACSNPNASDRPSMAEVVQVLAKSVPPPEVPLVKPTFMWPPEGGIPVEFDDITATSSLDWEDTSSGEALGASLPSETNMHKARVGHPNKTRSAEEYYV
;
A
#
# COMPACT_ATOMS: atom_id res chain seq x y z
N MET A 1 22.11 9.21 51.12
CA MET A 1 23.19 10.16 50.76
C MET A 1 24.33 9.86 51.71
N THR A 2 25.45 9.28 51.25
CA THR A 2 26.59 8.94 52.12
C THR A 2 27.37 10.22 52.42
N MET A 3 27.07 10.85 53.56
CA MET A 3 27.94 11.89 54.11
C MET A 3 29.13 11.21 54.80
N GLY A 4 30.34 11.63 54.43
CA GLY A 4 31.58 11.13 55.01
C GLY A 4 31.67 11.42 56.51
N ALA A 5 32.56 10.70 57.19
CA ALA A 5 32.77 10.77 58.63
C ALA A 5 32.80 12.23 59.12
N LEU A 6 31.79 12.58 59.92
CA LEU A 6 31.68 13.90 60.52
C LEU A 6 32.35 13.83 61.89
N VAL A 7 33.54 14.42 61.99
CA VAL A 7 34.28 14.56 63.25
C VAL A 7 33.99 15.96 63.79
N LEU A 8 33.19 16.07 64.84
CA LEU A 8 33.04 17.32 65.58
C LEU A 8 34.20 17.44 66.57
N THR A 9 35.39 17.81 66.10
CA THR A 9 36.55 18.09 66.96
C THR A 9 36.35 19.42 67.66
N ILE A 10 35.84 19.37 68.90
CA ILE A 10 35.70 20.54 69.75
C ILE A 10 36.84 20.53 70.78
N GLY A 11 37.89 21.31 70.50
CA GLY A 11 39.10 21.36 71.32
C GLY A 11 39.10 22.39 72.47
N MET A 12 37.95 22.96 72.87
CA MET A 12 37.87 23.97 73.96
C MET A 12 36.52 23.89 74.68
N GLU A 13 36.50 24.14 76.00
CA GLU A 13 35.30 24.20 76.85
C GLU A 13 34.18 25.05 76.23
N GLY A 14 32.92 24.59 76.33
CA GLY A 14 31.73 25.39 76.01
C GLY A 14 31.43 25.71 74.55
N ARG A 15 31.91 24.91 73.57
CA ARG A 15 31.54 25.10 72.15
C ARG A 15 30.50 24.08 71.69
N ALA A 16 29.66 24.50 70.73
CA ALA A 16 28.68 23.68 70.04
C ALA A 16 28.92 23.70 68.53
N GLY A 17 28.50 22.63 67.83
CA GLY A 17 28.52 22.54 66.37
C GLY A 17 27.26 21.87 65.83
N SER A 18 26.89 22.21 64.60
CA SER A 18 25.72 21.64 63.91
C SER A 18 26.04 21.29 62.46
N VAL A 19 25.39 20.23 61.96
CA VAL A 19 25.45 19.81 60.57
C VAL A 19 24.06 19.42 60.11
N LEU A 20 23.54 20.15 59.14
CA LEU A 20 22.20 19.98 58.59
C LEU A 20 22.29 19.64 57.09
N LEU A 21 21.31 18.89 56.58
CA LEU A 21 21.18 18.69 55.14
C LEU A 21 21.00 20.05 54.42
N PRO A 22 21.62 20.26 53.25
CA PRO A 22 21.62 21.57 52.59
C PRO A 22 20.25 21.96 52.01
N SER A 23 19.30 21.03 51.92
CA SER A 23 17.97 21.26 51.36
C SER A 23 16.89 20.80 52.34
N PRO A 24 15.83 21.60 52.57
CA PRO A 24 14.78 21.23 53.50
C PRO A 24 13.88 20.17 52.87
N ILE A 25 13.55 19.16 53.69
CA ILE A 25 12.71 18.02 53.34
C ILE A 25 11.26 18.36 53.68
N THR A 26 10.33 17.91 52.83
CA THR A 26 8.89 18.06 53.09
C THR A 26 8.46 16.99 54.08
N LEU A 27 8.09 17.39 55.30
CA LEU A 27 7.74 16.47 56.39
C LEU A 27 6.24 16.27 56.55
N TRP A 28 5.42 17.15 55.99
CA TRP A 28 3.98 16.95 55.91
C TRP A 28 3.37 17.71 54.72
N GLY A 29 2.16 17.36 54.32
CA GLY A 29 1.44 17.98 53.21
C GLY A 29 -0.05 18.09 53.50
N VAL A 30 -0.78 18.85 52.67
CA VAL A 30 -2.23 19.00 52.79
C VAL A 30 -2.87 18.43 51.54
N ASP A 31 -3.81 17.50 51.70
CA ASP A 31 -4.56 16.94 50.57
C ASP A 31 -5.63 17.90 50.04
N SER A 32 -6.36 17.49 48.99
CA SER A 32 -7.44 18.30 48.41
C SER A 32 -8.59 18.61 49.36
N ASN A 33 -8.69 17.89 50.48
CA ASN A 33 -9.75 18.01 51.47
C ASN A 33 -9.31 18.83 52.69
N GLY A 34 -8.07 19.34 52.70
CA GLY A 34 -7.55 20.16 53.79
C GLY A 34 -6.93 19.36 54.95
N VAL A 35 -6.80 18.04 54.82
CA VAL A 35 -6.24 17.17 55.88
C VAL A 35 -4.72 17.16 55.78
N LYS A 36 -4.04 17.31 56.93
CA LYS A 36 -2.58 17.20 57.01
C LYS A 36 -2.14 15.73 57.05
N HIS A 37 -1.14 15.40 56.25
CA HIS A 37 -0.52 14.07 56.19
C HIS A 37 0.97 14.21 56.48
N ASP A 38 1.45 13.57 57.53
CA ASP A 38 2.88 13.54 57.88
C ASP A 38 3.60 12.49 56.99
N ALA A 39 4.78 12.85 56.49
CA ALA A 39 5.64 11.93 55.76
C ALA A 39 6.32 10.97 56.74
N SER A 40 6.25 9.68 56.46
CA SER A 40 7.02 8.70 57.23
C SER A 40 8.51 8.80 56.86
N PHE A 41 9.40 8.61 57.84
CA PHE A 41 10.83 8.53 57.55
C PHE A 41 11.54 7.51 58.42
N ASN A 42 12.59 6.93 57.85
CA ASN A 42 13.51 6.06 58.55
C ASN A 42 14.91 6.64 58.38
N THR A 43 15.62 6.80 59.49
CA THR A 43 17.02 7.22 59.49
C THR A 43 17.86 6.26 60.31
N SER A 44 19.04 5.96 59.80
CA SER A 44 20.03 5.15 60.49
C SER A 44 21.39 5.80 60.41
N PHE A 45 22.11 5.91 61.52
CA PHE A 45 23.46 6.44 61.53
C PHE A 45 24.34 5.66 62.49
N THR A 46 25.62 5.55 62.12
CA THR A 46 26.65 4.98 63.01
C THR A 46 27.37 6.13 63.69
N MET A 47 27.47 6.07 65.02
CA MET A 47 28.15 7.05 65.84
C MET A 47 29.17 6.40 66.76
N ASN A 48 30.21 7.14 67.13
CA ASN A 48 31.04 6.81 68.28
C ASN A 48 31.32 8.06 69.13
N LEU A 49 31.47 7.82 70.42
CA LEU A 49 31.73 8.86 71.42
C LEU A 49 33.03 8.47 72.13
N TYR A 50 34.06 9.30 72.02
CA TYR A 50 35.39 9.02 72.59
C TYR A 50 35.75 10.01 73.69
N ARG A 51 36.31 9.50 74.80
CA ARG A 51 36.87 10.32 75.89
C ARG A 51 38.25 9.83 76.33
N ALA A 52 39.14 10.75 76.69
CA ALA A 52 40.47 10.44 77.23
C ALA A 52 40.44 10.17 78.74
N GLU A 53 41.38 9.34 79.24
CA GLU A 53 41.41 8.64 80.56
C GLU A 53 41.27 9.49 81.85
N ARG A 54 41.05 10.80 81.79
CA ARG A 54 40.91 11.67 82.98
C ARG A 54 39.81 12.74 82.91
N LEU A 55 38.86 12.62 81.98
CA LEU A 55 37.87 13.67 81.70
C LEU A 55 36.43 13.20 81.99
N LYS A 56 35.57 14.12 82.47
CA LYS A 56 34.12 13.89 82.65
C LYS A 56 33.49 13.57 81.28
N GLN A 57 32.41 12.78 81.27
CA GLN A 57 31.59 12.59 80.06
C GLN A 57 31.13 13.94 79.54
N GLY A 58 31.10 14.11 78.21
CA GLY A 58 30.50 15.28 77.59
C GLY A 58 28.98 15.21 77.70
N ASP A 59 28.33 16.30 77.33
CA ASP A 59 26.90 16.45 77.61
C ASP A 59 25.97 15.89 76.52
N GLY A 60 26.43 15.83 75.26
CA GLY A 60 25.87 14.89 74.29
C GLY A 60 25.68 15.40 72.85
N LEU A 61 25.06 14.50 72.08
CA LEU A 61 24.77 14.59 70.66
C LEU A 61 23.26 14.50 70.46
N ALA A 62 22.70 15.33 69.59
CA ALA A 62 21.27 15.32 69.24
C ALA A 62 21.07 15.15 67.73
N PHE A 63 20.12 14.30 67.35
CA PHE A 63 19.50 14.31 66.03
C PHE A 63 18.37 15.34 66.04
N VAL A 64 18.38 16.28 65.09
CA VAL A 64 17.50 17.45 65.10
C VAL A 64 16.70 17.58 63.81
N ILE A 65 15.46 18.08 63.97
CA ILE A 65 14.59 18.54 62.89
C ILE A 65 14.28 20.00 63.17
N VAL A 66 14.79 20.92 62.34
CA VAL A 66 14.78 22.37 62.60
C VAL A 66 14.17 23.16 61.44
N PRO A 67 13.52 24.32 61.72
CA PRO A 67 12.83 25.09 60.69
C PRO A 67 13.78 25.83 59.72
N SER A 68 15.00 26.16 60.15
CA SER A 68 16.01 26.85 59.31
C SER A 68 17.42 26.25 59.47
N LEU A 69 18.33 26.63 58.57
CA LEU A 69 19.75 26.27 58.65
C LEU A 69 20.48 26.95 59.83
N ASP A 70 19.87 27.97 60.45
CA ASP A 70 20.42 28.67 61.60
C ASP A 70 20.29 27.86 62.90
N GLY A 71 19.62 26.69 62.84
CA GLY A 71 19.43 25.78 63.97
C GLY A 71 18.07 25.94 64.67
N PRO A 72 17.95 25.49 65.94
CA PRO A 72 16.74 25.64 66.73
C PRO A 72 16.36 27.12 66.96
N PRO A 73 15.07 27.46 67.16
CA PRO A 73 14.63 28.84 67.38
C PRO A 73 15.27 29.50 68.61
N PRO A 74 15.48 30.83 68.61
CA PRO A 74 15.97 31.55 69.80
C PRO A 74 15.06 31.32 71.02
N GLY A 75 15.65 30.96 72.18
CA GLY A 75 14.91 30.67 73.42
C GLY A 75 14.65 29.17 73.70
N SER A 76 15.11 28.26 72.83
CA SER A 76 15.14 26.82 73.12
C SER A 76 16.07 26.46 74.30
N HIS A 77 15.78 25.37 75.00
CA HIS A 77 16.59 24.84 76.11
C HIS A 77 17.55 23.74 75.61
N GLY A 78 18.61 23.45 76.36
CA GLY A 78 19.51 22.32 76.06
C GLY A 78 20.83 22.70 75.41
N GLY A 79 21.48 23.78 75.88
CA GLY A 79 22.79 24.20 75.35
C GLY A 79 23.89 23.14 75.49
N PHE A 80 23.72 22.24 76.45
CA PHE A 80 24.54 21.05 76.67
C PHE A 80 24.42 19.98 75.56
N LEU A 81 23.39 20.03 74.69
CA LEU A 81 23.27 19.18 73.48
C LEU A 81 23.61 19.94 72.18
N GLY A 82 24.14 21.15 72.30
CA GLY A 82 24.43 22.03 71.16
C GLY A 82 23.16 22.59 70.49
N LEU A 83 22.01 22.54 71.18
CA LEU A 83 20.75 23.07 70.68
C LEU A 83 20.69 24.60 70.80
N THR A 84 21.37 25.19 71.78
CA THR A 84 21.52 26.65 71.95
C THR A 84 22.89 27.02 72.54
N ASN A 85 23.24 28.30 72.47
CA ASN A 85 24.47 28.83 73.09
C ASN A 85 24.27 29.22 74.58
N ILE A 86 23.16 28.85 75.21
CA ILE A 86 22.84 29.19 76.61
C ILE A 86 22.91 27.93 77.47
N ILE A 87 23.75 27.96 78.51
CA ILE A 87 23.89 26.89 79.51
C ILE A 87 22.53 26.67 80.19
N SER A 88 21.82 25.62 79.77
CA SER A 88 20.48 25.28 80.24
C SER A 88 20.26 23.77 80.11
N ASN A 89 19.60 23.17 81.10
CA ASN A 89 19.20 21.77 81.03
C ASN A 89 18.18 21.55 79.92
N VAL A 90 18.18 20.35 79.36
CA VAL A 90 17.21 19.93 78.35
C VAL A 90 15.85 19.75 79.01
N VAL A 91 14.81 20.37 78.45
CA VAL A 91 13.42 20.04 78.77
C VAL A 91 12.98 18.98 77.77
N SER A 92 12.53 17.83 78.26
CA SER A 92 12.16 16.68 77.45
C SER A 92 10.77 16.19 77.81
N ASP A 93 9.97 15.88 76.78
CA ASP A 93 8.63 15.32 76.96
C ASP A 93 8.67 13.83 77.34
N VAL A 94 9.70 13.12 76.88
CA VAL A 94 9.93 11.70 77.18
C VAL A 94 11.41 11.46 77.46
N VAL A 95 11.73 10.77 78.55
CA VAL A 95 13.08 10.39 78.95
C VAL A 95 13.16 8.89 79.14
N VAL A 96 14.19 8.26 78.59
CA VAL A 96 14.51 6.85 78.80
C VAL A 96 15.94 6.72 79.30
N SER A 97 16.14 5.98 80.39
CA SER A 97 17.48 5.61 80.84
C SER A 97 17.92 4.31 80.18
N LEU A 98 19.11 4.29 79.58
CA LEU A 98 19.70 3.08 79.01
C LEU A 98 19.95 1.98 80.06
N SER A 99 20.02 2.33 81.35
CA SER A 99 20.15 1.37 82.45
C SER A 99 18.83 0.71 82.90
N SER A 100 17.68 1.13 82.35
CA SER A 100 16.34 0.70 82.81
C SER A 100 15.67 -0.39 81.96
N LEU A 101 16.31 -0.86 80.88
CA LEU A 101 15.75 -1.87 79.97
C LEU A 101 16.48 -3.23 80.09
N PRO A 102 15.76 -4.37 80.04
CA PRO A 102 16.39 -5.70 80.07
C PRO A 102 17.28 -5.93 78.83
N GLN A 103 18.52 -6.35 79.05
CA GLN A 103 19.57 -6.65 78.07
C GLN A 103 19.11 -7.57 76.91
N PRO A 104 19.70 -7.41 75.71
CA PRO A 104 20.86 -8.26 75.41
C PRO A 104 22.22 -7.56 75.48
N ASP A 105 22.27 -6.23 75.32
CA ASP A 105 23.55 -5.51 75.16
C ASP A 105 23.66 -4.39 76.21
N ASN A 106 24.67 -4.46 77.09
CA ASN A 106 25.02 -3.39 78.02
C ASN A 106 25.58 -2.19 77.23
N ILE A 107 24.71 -1.37 76.65
CA ILE A 107 25.10 -0.15 75.94
C ILE A 107 25.69 0.84 76.94
N THR A 108 27.00 1.07 76.86
CA THR A 108 27.70 2.09 77.61
C THR A 108 28.19 3.14 76.62
N LEU A 109 27.47 4.26 76.55
CA LEU A 109 27.92 5.40 75.74
C LEU A 109 29.24 5.95 76.31
N ALA A 110 30.23 6.13 75.44
CA ALA A 110 31.60 6.54 75.77
C ALA A 110 32.30 5.67 76.85
N PRO A 111 32.61 4.40 76.55
CA PRO A 111 33.38 3.56 77.45
C PRO A 111 34.80 4.12 77.68
N LEU A 112 35.41 3.73 78.80
CA LEU A 112 36.81 4.10 79.10
C LEU A 112 37.74 3.26 78.22
N MET A 113 38.79 3.87 77.68
CA MET A 113 39.93 3.23 76.97
C MET A 113 39.65 2.63 75.58
N GLU A 114 38.39 2.37 75.19
CA GLU A 114 38.04 1.85 73.84
C GLU A 114 36.95 2.67 73.15
N THR A 115 37.03 2.81 71.82
CA THR A 115 35.94 3.38 71.01
C THR A 115 35.02 2.27 70.52
N VAL A 116 33.76 2.33 70.92
CA VAL A 116 32.71 1.43 70.42
C VAL A 116 31.82 2.20 69.46
N ASP A 117 31.66 1.66 68.26
CA ASP A 117 30.74 2.19 67.27
C ASP A 117 29.33 1.66 67.56
N TYR A 118 28.35 2.55 67.63
CA TYR A 118 26.94 2.23 67.81
C TYR A 118 26.15 2.60 66.55
N THR A 119 25.24 1.74 66.12
CA THR A 119 24.26 2.09 65.08
C THR A 119 22.94 2.45 65.75
N VAL A 120 22.42 3.63 65.40
CA VAL A 120 21.13 4.16 65.87
C VAL A 120 20.16 4.13 64.71
N TRP A 121 18.94 3.63 64.93
CA TRP A 121 17.83 3.71 64.00
C TRP A 121 16.70 4.53 64.61
N ILE A 122 16.14 5.46 63.83
CA ILE A 122 14.94 6.22 64.19
C ILE A 122 13.92 5.98 63.08
N ASP A 123 12.81 5.36 63.45
CA ASP A 123 11.68 5.10 62.57
C ASP A 123 10.51 5.99 62.99
N TYR A 124 10.00 6.79 62.07
CA TYR A 124 8.85 7.65 62.26
C TYR A 124 7.71 7.24 61.34
N ASN A 125 6.58 6.87 61.93
CA ASN A 125 5.35 6.57 61.19
C ASN A 125 4.46 7.82 61.16
N GLY A 126 4.38 8.45 59.98
CA GLY A 126 3.58 9.66 59.76
C GLY A 126 2.07 9.42 59.83
N PHE A 127 1.59 8.22 59.46
CA PHE A 127 0.17 7.87 59.56
C PHE A 127 -0.28 7.66 61.01
N GLY A 128 0.59 7.07 61.83
CA GLY A 128 0.30 6.79 63.24
C GLY A 128 0.73 7.88 64.23
N HIS A 129 1.46 8.90 63.77
CA HIS A 129 2.12 9.92 64.61
C HIS A 129 2.94 9.29 65.75
N HIS A 130 3.87 8.40 65.40
CA HIS A 130 4.61 7.61 66.38
C HIS A 130 6.07 7.44 65.99
N ILE A 131 6.98 7.50 66.98
CA ILE A 131 8.43 7.40 66.78
C ILE A 131 9.04 6.28 67.62
N TRP A 132 9.95 5.52 67.00
CA TRP A 132 10.73 4.49 67.66
C TRP A 132 12.23 4.72 67.47
N VAL A 133 13.01 4.58 68.55
CA VAL A 133 14.48 4.68 68.50
C VAL A 133 15.10 3.40 69.00
N TYR A 134 16.05 2.88 68.22
CA TYR A 134 16.77 1.64 68.47
C TYR A 134 18.27 1.91 68.45
N VAL A 135 19.03 1.22 69.29
CA VAL A 135 20.49 1.35 69.35
C VAL A 135 21.10 -0.05 69.50
N ALA A 136 22.17 -0.34 68.78
CA ALA A 136 22.96 -1.57 68.96
C ALA A 136 24.44 -1.31 68.65
N VAL A 137 25.33 -2.20 69.10
CA VAL A 137 26.74 -2.17 68.67
C VAL A 137 26.81 -2.37 67.15
N ASN A 138 27.66 -1.59 66.49
CA ASN A 138 27.81 -1.63 65.04
C ASN A 138 28.14 -3.05 64.55
N GLY A 139 27.42 -3.51 63.52
CA GLY A 139 27.50 -4.88 63.00
C GLY A 139 26.43 -5.84 63.52
N LEU A 140 25.76 -5.52 64.64
CA LEU A 140 24.58 -6.28 65.10
C LEU A 140 23.31 -5.84 64.36
N PRO A 141 22.32 -6.74 64.18
CA PRO A 141 21.04 -6.37 63.59
C PRO A 141 20.26 -5.40 64.49
N LYS A 142 19.32 -4.66 63.89
CA LYS A 142 18.41 -3.76 64.60
C LYS A 142 17.63 -4.56 65.67
N PRO A 143 17.63 -4.14 66.95
CA PRO A 143 16.89 -4.84 68.01
C PRO A 143 15.38 -4.88 67.77
N ASP A 144 14.72 -5.94 68.23
CA ASP A 144 13.26 -6.08 68.13
C ASP A 144 12.52 -5.08 69.04
N LYS A 145 13.12 -4.70 70.18
CA LYS A 145 12.53 -3.77 71.15
C LYS A 145 13.18 -2.39 71.04
N ALA A 146 12.37 -1.36 70.85
CA ALA A 146 12.84 0.03 70.83
C ALA A 146 13.25 0.49 72.24
N TYR A 147 14.29 1.32 72.31
CA TYR A 147 14.68 2.02 73.53
C TYR A 147 13.73 3.19 73.80
N LEU A 148 13.40 3.97 72.76
CA LEU A 148 12.35 5.00 72.83
C LEU A 148 11.15 4.53 72.01
N ASP A 149 9.97 4.58 72.61
CA ASP A 149 8.69 4.28 71.98
C ASP A 149 7.70 5.36 72.45
N ALA A 150 7.40 6.34 71.58
CA ALA A 150 6.66 7.54 71.98
C ALA A 150 5.75 8.07 70.86
N PRO A 151 4.59 8.64 71.20
CA PRO A 151 3.76 9.37 70.25
C PRO A 151 4.41 10.70 69.87
N LEU A 152 4.42 11.05 68.58
CA LEU A 152 4.95 12.31 68.05
C LEU A 152 4.18 12.74 66.81
N ASN A 153 3.46 13.87 66.88
CA ASN A 153 2.83 14.49 65.72
C ASN A 153 3.78 15.52 65.09
N MET A 154 4.24 15.30 63.86
CA MET A 154 5.25 16.15 63.23
C MET A 154 4.64 17.49 62.82
N SER A 155 3.44 17.47 62.23
CA SER A 155 2.79 18.68 61.71
C SER A 155 2.36 19.72 62.76
N SER A 156 2.37 19.36 64.06
CA SER A 156 2.14 20.29 65.16
C SER A 156 3.43 20.95 65.67
N HIS A 157 4.60 20.35 65.44
CA HIS A 157 5.87 20.80 66.03
C HIS A 157 6.83 21.45 65.02
N VAL A 158 6.77 21.07 63.74
CA VAL A 158 7.69 21.58 62.70
C VAL A 158 6.96 22.11 61.46
N PRO A 159 7.54 23.07 60.71
CA PRO A 159 6.96 23.57 59.47
C PRO A 159 6.89 22.48 58.38
N GLN A 160 6.10 22.75 57.34
CA GLN A 160 5.87 21.82 56.22
C GLN A 160 7.20 21.32 55.60
N ARG A 161 8.19 22.20 55.52
CA ARG A 161 9.54 21.90 55.08
C ARG A 161 10.52 22.25 56.20
N ALA A 162 11.34 21.29 56.61
CA ALA A 162 12.32 21.46 57.68
C ALA A 162 13.66 20.81 57.30
N TYR A 163 14.72 21.20 58.00
CA TYR A 163 16.07 20.68 57.84
C TYR A 163 16.32 19.58 58.88
N ILE A 164 16.98 18.51 58.47
CA ILE A 164 17.34 17.39 59.34
C ILE A 164 18.85 17.32 59.46
N GLY A 165 19.37 17.03 60.65
CA GLY A 165 20.78 16.78 60.86
C GLY A 165 21.14 16.53 62.32
N PHE A 166 22.34 16.95 62.72
CA PHE A 166 22.90 16.68 64.05
C PHE A 166 23.44 17.96 64.70
N THR A 167 23.34 18.04 66.02
CA THR A 167 24.03 19.03 66.86
C THR A 167 24.79 18.33 67.97
N ALA A 168 25.92 18.88 68.39
CA ALA A 168 26.64 18.35 69.54
C ALA A 168 27.35 19.47 70.31
N SER A 169 27.58 19.24 71.60
CA SER A 169 28.30 20.16 72.49
C SER A 169 29.17 19.38 73.46
N THR A 170 30.35 19.92 73.77
CA THR A 170 31.28 19.31 74.72
C THR A 170 30.96 19.66 76.17
N GLY A 171 30.09 20.64 76.41
CA GLY A 171 29.74 21.01 77.78
C GLY A 171 30.93 21.49 78.60
N GLU A 172 30.98 21.04 79.86
CA GLU A 172 32.12 21.18 80.78
C GLU A 172 33.21 20.09 80.59
N GLY A 173 33.02 19.15 79.65
CA GLY A 173 33.89 18.00 79.43
C GLY A 173 34.67 18.05 78.11
N HIS A 174 35.45 16.99 77.87
CA HIS A 174 36.12 16.74 76.58
C HIS A 174 35.71 15.36 76.07
N GLU A 175 34.81 15.37 75.10
CA GLU A 175 34.32 14.18 74.41
C GLU A 175 34.28 14.45 72.91
N LEU A 176 34.74 13.49 72.11
CA LEU A 176 34.66 13.57 70.66
C LEU A 176 33.41 12.84 70.19
N HIS A 177 32.51 13.56 69.55
CA HIS A 177 31.32 13.00 68.91
C HIS A 177 31.57 12.83 67.41
N SER A 178 31.54 11.60 66.91
CA SER A 178 31.70 11.34 65.47
C SER A 178 30.50 10.59 64.89
N ILE A 179 29.99 11.08 63.76
CA ILE A 179 29.02 10.36 62.92
C ILE A 179 29.80 9.72 61.77
N LEU A 180 29.89 8.39 61.78
CA LEU A 180 30.71 7.64 60.82
C LEU A 180 29.94 7.33 59.52
N SER A 181 28.63 7.13 59.63
CA SER A 181 27.75 6.91 58.47
C SER A 181 26.36 7.44 58.77
N TRP A 182 25.65 7.92 57.75
CA TRP A 182 24.27 8.36 57.88
C TRP A 182 23.46 8.02 56.62
N ASN A 183 22.29 7.40 56.82
CA ASN A 183 21.30 7.13 55.80
C ASN A 183 19.93 7.63 56.27
N LEU A 184 19.20 8.31 55.39
CA LEU A 184 17.88 8.86 55.65
C LEU A 184 17.02 8.61 54.41
N THR A 185 15.86 8.00 54.62
CA THR A 185 14.82 7.82 53.62
C THR A 185 13.55 8.47 54.11
N VAL A 186 12.96 9.35 53.30
CA VAL A 186 11.71 10.05 53.61
C VAL A 186 10.68 9.75 52.54
N GLU A 187 9.45 9.47 52.96
CA GLU A 187 8.30 9.24 52.08
C GLU A 187 8.03 10.46 51.19
N LYS A 188 7.80 10.22 49.89
CA LYS A 188 7.52 11.28 48.93
C LYS A 188 6.02 11.57 48.86
N LEU A 189 5.60 12.66 49.50
CA LEU A 189 4.21 13.12 49.43
C LEU A 189 3.84 13.65 48.02
N PRO A 190 2.62 13.37 47.52
CA PRO A 190 2.17 13.80 46.19
C PRO A 190 2.00 15.33 46.10
N ASP A 191 2.73 15.96 45.16
CA ASP A 191 2.66 17.41 44.93
C ASP A 191 1.49 17.78 44.00
N HIS A 192 0.36 18.14 44.61
CA HIS A 192 -0.90 18.45 43.91
C HIS A 192 -0.88 19.75 43.09
N ARG A 193 0.16 20.59 43.18
CA ARG A 193 0.22 21.87 42.42
C ARG A 193 0.83 21.73 41.01
N ALA A 194 1.69 20.75 40.76
CA ALA A 194 2.39 20.61 39.46
C ALA A 194 1.59 19.88 38.36
N VAL A 195 0.57 19.10 38.72
CA VAL A 195 -0.17 18.22 37.78
C VAL A 195 -1.21 19.00 36.95
N ARG A 196 -1.73 20.13 37.47
CA ARG A 196 -2.81 20.89 36.82
C ARG A 196 -2.34 21.73 35.61
N GLN A 197 -1.13 22.29 35.65
CA GLN A 197 -0.59 23.12 34.55
C GLN A 197 -0.11 22.31 33.33
N ARG A 198 0.46 21.11 33.54
CA ARG A 198 1.00 20.29 32.44
C ARG A 198 -0.07 19.65 31.53
N LYS A 199 -1.28 19.40 32.04
CA LYS A 199 -2.36 18.76 31.26
C LYS A 199 -3.09 19.71 30.29
N MET A 200 -3.11 21.03 30.53
CA MET A 200 -3.81 21.97 29.64
C MET A 200 -3.00 22.41 28.41
N VAL A 201 -1.67 22.47 28.50
CA VAL A 201 -0.82 22.92 27.36
C VAL A 201 -0.63 21.81 26.32
N LEU A 202 -0.52 20.55 26.77
CA LEU A 202 -0.24 19.42 25.86
C LEU A 202 -1.44 19.04 24.98
N SER A 203 -2.68 19.22 25.46
CA SER A 203 -3.90 18.91 24.69
C SER A 203 -4.19 19.93 23.57
N ALA A 204 -3.87 21.21 23.77
CA ALA A 204 -4.05 22.25 22.75
C ALA A 204 -3.05 22.14 21.58
N VAL A 205 -1.81 21.71 21.85
CA VAL A 205 -0.77 21.56 20.82
C VAL A 205 -0.98 20.29 19.98
N LEU A 206 -1.41 19.16 20.57
CA LEU A 206 -1.73 17.96 19.79
C LEU A 206 -2.98 18.13 18.91
N GLY A 207 -4.00 18.85 19.38
CA GLY A 207 -5.22 19.10 18.61
C GLY A 207 -5.00 19.97 17.37
N SER A 208 -4.13 20.99 17.47
CA SER A 208 -3.81 21.88 16.35
C SER A 208 -2.92 21.21 15.29
N ALA A 209 -1.94 20.40 15.71
CA ALA A 209 -1.10 19.64 14.78
C ALA A 209 -1.93 18.63 13.95
N ALA A 210 -2.83 17.87 14.60
CA ALA A 210 -3.69 16.91 13.89
C ALA A 210 -4.60 17.59 12.85
N ALA A 211 -5.19 18.74 13.19
CA ALA A 211 -6.04 19.49 12.27
C ALA A 211 -5.26 20.00 11.04
N THR A 212 -4.03 20.48 11.21
CA THR A 212 -3.20 20.94 10.08
C THR A 212 -2.83 19.81 9.12
N VAL A 213 -2.51 18.61 9.64
CA VAL A 213 -2.20 17.44 8.80
C VAL A 213 -3.43 17.00 8.00
N VAL A 214 -4.63 17.04 8.59
CA VAL A 214 -5.88 16.73 7.88
C VAL A 214 -6.16 17.75 6.78
N ILE A 215 -5.97 19.05 7.04
CA ILE A 215 -6.19 20.09 6.02
C ILE A 215 -5.20 19.95 4.87
N ILE A 216 -3.91 19.72 5.16
CA ILE A 216 -2.87 19.53 4.14
C ILE A 216 -3.16 18.27 3.31
N SER A 217 -3.54 17.15 3.94
CA SER A 217 -3.85 15.91 3.21
C SER A 217 -5.09 16.06 2.32
N VAL A 218 -6.14 16.76 2.77
CA VAL A 218 -7.30 17.09 1.93
C VAL A 218 -6.90 18.02 0.77
N ALA A 219 -6.05 19.02 1.01
CA ALA A 219 -5.56 19.91 -0.03
C ALA A 219 -4.70 19.17 -1.07
N VAL A 220 -3.76 18.34 -0.63
CA VAL A 220 -2.93 17.49 -1.50
C VAL A 220 -3.80 16.54 -2.31
N PHE A 221 -4.80 15.91 -1.67
CA PHE A 221 -5.74 15.03 -2.37
C PHE A 221 -6.57 15.80 -3.41
N TYR A 222 -7.08 16.98 -3.06
CA TYR A 222 -7.79 17.85 -3.98
C TYR A 222 -6.91 18.28 -5.17
N PHE A 223 -5.67 18.74 -4.92
CA PHE A 223 -4.72 19.12 -5.96
C PHE A 223 -4.29 17.93 -6.81
N TYR A 224 -4.12 16.75 -6.23
CA TYR A 224 -3.83 15.51 -6.96
C TYR A 224 -4.99 15.15 -7.90
N LEU A 225 -6.25 15.20 -7.41
CA LEU A 225 -7.43 14.96 -8.25
C LEU A 225 -7.56 16.01 -9.36
N ARG A 226 -7.31 17.29 -9.06
CA ARG A 226 -7.30 18.39 -10.05
C ARG A 226 -6.20 18.22 -11.09
N TYR A 227 -4.98 17.89 -10.66
CA TYR A 227 -3.85 17.64 -11.53
C TYR A 227 -4.10 16.44 -12.44
N LYS A 228 -4.66 15.33 -11.90
CA LYS A 228 -5.07 14.18 -12.71
C LYS A 228 -6.08 14.61 -13.78
N ALA A 229 -7.15 15.33 -13.41
CA ALA A 229 -8.16 15.80 -14.37
C ALA A 229 -7.59 16.72 -15.47
N LEU A 230 -6.75 17.69 -15.11
CA LEU A 230 -6.09 18.61 -16.07
C LEU A 230 -5.12 17.87 -16.99
N LYS A 231 -4.35 16.91 -16.47
CA LYS A 231 -3.48 16.06 -17.28
C LYS A 231 -4.27 15.23 -18.29
N MET A 232 -5.48 14.76 -17.93
CA MET A 232 -6.38 14.07 -18.87
C MET A 232 -6.84 15.00 -19.99
N GLU A 233 -7.31 16.19 -19.64
CA GLU A 233 -7.77 17.20 -20.60
C GLU A 233 -6.64 17.58 -21.57
N LEU A 234 -5.40 17.69 -21.06
CA LEU A 234 -4.23 18.01 -21.87
C LEU A 234 -3.86 16.87 -22.83
N LYS A 235 -3.82 15.60 -22.35
CA LYS A 235 -3.56 14.42 -23.20
C LYS A 235 -4.62 14.25 -24.30
N LEU A 236 -5.90 14.43 -23.94
CA LEU A 236 -7.00 14.36 -24.88
C LEU A 236 -6.88 15.49 -25.91
N SER A 237 -6.61 16.72 -25.47
CA SER A 237 -6.39 17.85 -26.37
C SER A 237 -5.19 17.64 -27.30
N GLU A 238 -4.14 16.97 -26.83
CA GLU A 238 -2.95 16.66 -27.62
C GLU A 238 -3.23 15.56 -28.66
N ALA A 239 -3.93 14.49 -28.28
CA ALA A 239 -4.39 13.44 -29.20
C ALA A 239 -5.29 14.02 -30.31
N LEU A 240 -6.16 14.98 -29.96
CA LEU A 240 -7.10 15.60 -30.88
C LEU A 240 -6.50 16.72 -31.75
N ARG A 241 -5.52 17.49 -31.23
CA ARG A 241 -4.84 18.57 -31.97
C ARG A 241 -3.98 18.06 -33.12
N ARG A 242 -3.62 16.78 -33.13
CA ARG A 242 -2.77 16.16 -34.15
C ARG A 242 -3.53 15.68 -35.39
N LEU A 243 -4.86 15.84 -35.49
CA LEU A 243 -5.68 15.13 -36.48
C LEU A 243 -6.54 16.04 -37.38
N PRO A 244 -6.47 15.90 -38.72
CA PRO A 244 -7.38 16.56 -39.66
C PRO A 244 -8.75 15.87 -39.76
N GLY A 245 -9.85 16.63 -39.72
CA GLY A 245 -11.23 16.13 -39.95
C GLY A 245 -11.99 15.64 -38.71
N THR A 246 -11.91 16.37 -37.59
CA THR A 246 -12.29 15.92 -36.24
C THR A 246 -13.77 15.50 -36.03
N PRO A 247 -14.02 14.33 -35.41
CA PRO A 247 -15.27 13.94 -34.78
C PRO A 247 -15.66 14.96 -33.72
N LYS A 248 -16.95 15.25 -33.62
CA LYS A 248 -17.44 16.36 -32.80
C LYS A 248 -17.40 16.01 -31.31
N GLU A 249 -16.87 16.91 -30.50
CA GLU A 249 -17.03 16.85 -29.05
C GLU A 249 -18.48 17.21 -28.67
N PHE A 250 -19.12 16.34 -27.89
CA PHE A 250 -20.45 16.56 -27.36
C PHE A 250 -20.42 16.79 -25.86
N LYS A 251 -21.30 17.68 -25.38
CA LYS A 251 -21.54 17.84 -23.94
C LYS A 251 -22.29 16.63 -23.39
N TYR A 252 -21.97 16.22 -22.17
CA TYR A 252 -22.62 15.10 -21.49
C TYR A 252 -24.14 15.31 -21.37
N ALA A 253 -24.58 16.54 -21.08
CA ALA A 253 -26.00 16.86 -21.00
C ALA A 253 -26.76 16.58 -22.31
N THR A 254 -26.11 16.79 -23.46
CA THR A 254 -26.68 16.50 -24.78
C THR A 254 -26.82 15.00 -24.99
N ILE A 255 -25.77 14.23 -24.69
CA ILE A 255 -25.80 12.77 -24.84
C ILE A 255 -26.79 12.13 -23.87
N ARG A 256 -26.80 12.56 -22.60
CA ARG A 256 -27.76 12.12 -21.60
C ARG A 256 -29.20 12.35 -22.04
N LYS A 257 -29.50 13.50 -22.68
CA LYS A 257 -30.82 13.76 -23.24
C LYS A 257 -31.12 12.86 -24.44
N ALA A 258 -30.14 12.64 -25.32
CA ALA A 258 -30.29 11.80 -26.51
C ALA A 258 -30.58 10.34 -26.18
N THR A 259 -30.02 9.81 -25.08
CA THR A 259 -30.20 8.43 -24.62
C THR A 259 -31.33 8.26 -23.59
N ASN A 260 -32.15 9.29 -23.36
CA ASN A 260 -33.18 9.30 -22.31
C ASN A 260 -32.62 8.94 -20.92
N ASN A 261 -31.52 9.56 -20.53
CA ASN A 261 -30.79 9.28 -19.29
C ASN A 261 -30.25 7.84 -19.20
N TYR A 262 -29.77 7.29 -20.31
CA TYR A 262 -29.26 5.91 -20.41
C TYR A 262 -30.31 4.89 -19.99
N ASP A 263 -31.53 5.08 -20.48
CA ASP A 263 -32.66 4.19 -20.25
C ASP A 263 -32.30 2.75 -20.65
N GLU A 264 -32.57 1.79 -19.77
CA GLU A 264 -32.32 0.37 -20.04
C GLU A 264 -33.13 -0.12 -21.24
N ALA A 265 -34.31 0.47 -21.52
CA ALA A 265 -35.08 0.16 -22.73
C ALA A 265 -34.37 0.57 -24.04
N ARG A 266 -33.35 1.43 -23.97
CA ARG A 266 -32.53 1.85 -25.11
C ARG A 266 -31.18 1.16 -25.16
N LYS A 267 -30.91 0.22 -24.25
CA LYS A 267 -29.65 -0.50 -24.22
C LYS A 267 -29.59 -1.48 -25.39
N LEU A 268 -28.52 -1.36 -26.18
CA LEU A 268 -28.27 -2.22 -27.33
C LEU A 268 -27.45 -3.45 -26.92
N GLY A 269 -26.60 -3.32 -25.91
CA GLY A 269 -25.78 -4.41 -25.40
C GLY A 269 -24.86 -3.99 -24.26
N ARG A 270 -24.22 -4.97 -23.64
CA ARG A 270 -23.20 -4.79 -22.59
C ARG A 270 -22.04 -5.76 -22.85
N GLY A 271 -20.82 -5.24 -22.89
CA GLY A 271 -19.59 -6.01 -23.07
C GLY A 271 -18.54 -5.68 -22.01
N GLY A 272 -17.33 -6.23 -22.18
CA GLY A 272 -16.21 -6.04 -21.25
C GLY A 272 -15.75 -4.58 -21.10
N PHE A 273 -16.00 -3.76 -22.11
CA PHE A 273 -15.61 -2.34 -22.15
C PHE A 273 -16.70 -1.39 -21.62
N GLY A 274 -17.94 -1.86 -21.49
CA GLY A 274 -19.04 -1.02 -21.02
C GLY A 274 -20.40 -1.39 -21.60
N ALA A 275 -21.31 -0.42 -21.64
CA ALA A 275 -22.66 -0.59 -22.16
C ALA A 275 -22.92 0.35 -23.34
N VAL A 276 -23.65 -0.12 -24.34
CA VAL A 276 -23.99 0.65 -25.54
C VAL A 276 -25.48 0.97 -25.53
N TYR A 277 -25.83 2.23 -25.79
CA TYR A 277 -27.20 2.73 -25.76
C TYR A 277 -27.58 3.37 -27.10
N ARG A 278 -28.80 3.15 -27.57
CA ARG A 278 -29.38 3.89 -28.69
C ARG A 278 -29.71 5.31 -28.24
N GLY A 279 -29.32 6.26 -29.06
CA GLY A 279 -29.60 7.67 -28.86
C GLY A 279 -30.05 8.34 -30.15
N THR A 280 -30.62 9.53 -30.00
CA THR A 280 -31.01 10.36 -31.13
C THR A 280 -30.45 11.77 -30.95
N LEU A 281 -29.50 12.14 -31.81
CA LEU A 281 -28.82 13.43 -31.76
C LEU A 281 -29.40 14.40 -32.79
N ARG A 282 -29.49 15.66 -32.40
CA ARG A 282 -29.78 16.76 -33.33
C ARG A 282 -28.47 17.40 -33.73
N LEU A 283 -28.01 17.08 -34.93
CA LEU A 283 -26.81 17.66 -35.53
C LEU A 283 -27.20 18.88 -36.37
N ARG A 284 -26.52 19.99 -36.11
CA ARG A 284 -26.72 21.25 -36.84
C ARG A 284 -25.56 21.40 -37.82
N SER A 285 -25.86 21.33 -39.11
CA SER A 285 -24.91 21.59 -40.19
C SER A 285 -25.38 22.82 -40.96
N GLY A 286 -24.75 23.97 -40.70
CA GLY A 286 -25.20 25.26 -41.21
C GLY A 286 -26.62 25.63 -40.76
N LYS A 287 -27.52 25.86 -41.72
CA LYS A 287 -28.94 26.21 -41.47
C LYS A 287 -29.85 24.99 -41.25
N THR A 288 -29.35 23.77 -41.46
CA THR A 288 -30.15 22.55 -41.45
C THR A 288 -29.93 21.78 -40.13
N CYS A 289 -31.01 21.36 -39.49
CA CYS A 289 -30.99 20.47 -38.33
C CYS A 289 -31.36 19.06 -38.78
N GLN A 290 -30.40 18.13 -38.74
CA GLN A 290 -30.63 16.73 -39.03
C GLN A 290 -30.74 15.94 -37.72
N LEU A 291 -31.72 15.04 -37.67
CA LEU A 291 -31.85 14.06 -36.60
C LEU A 291 -31.07 12.81 -37.01
N VAL A 292 -30.09 12.42 -36.21
CA VAL A 292 -29.21 11.27 -36.49
C VAL A 292 -29.35 10.27 -35.35
N GLU A 293 -29.62 9.02 -35.70
CA GLU A 293 -29.59 7.91 -34.75
C GLU A 293 -28.16 7.49 -34.48
N VAL A 294 -27.83 7.30 -33.20
CA VAL A 294 -26.48 6.99 -32.76
C VAL A 294 -26.44 5.85 -31.77
N ALA A 295 -25.33 5.13 -31.76
CA ALA A 295 -24.95 4.18 -30.72
C ALA A 295 -23.93 4.84 -29.79
N VAL A 296 -24.28 4.97 -28.50
CA VAL A 296 -23.46 5.60 -27.48
C VAL A 296 -22.81 4.51 -26.64
N LYS A 297 -21.52 4.27 -26.85
CA LYS A 297 -20.69 3.38 -26.02
C LYS A 297 -20.26 4.13 -24.77
N LYS A 298 -20.83 3.75 -23.63
CA LYS A 298 -20.50 4.26 -22.30
C LYS A 298 -19.53 3.30 -21.62
N PHE A 299 -18.33 3.77 -21.33
CA PHE A 299 -17.33 2.94 -20.65
C PHE A 299 -17.60 2.92 -19.15
N THR A 300 -17.66 1.72 -18.55
CA THR A 300 -18.06 1.52 -17.13
C THR A 300 -17.04 0.73 -16.31
N ARG A 301 -15.85 0.48 -16.86
CA ARG A 301 -14.78 -0.34 -16.25
C ARG A 301 -13.99 0.47 -15.20
N ASN A 302 -13.06 -0.18 -14.48
CA ASN A 302 -12.13 0.50 -13.56
C ASN A 302 -11.49 1.72 -14.23
N ARG A 303 -11.48 2.86 -13.52
CA ARG A 303 -11.19 4.20 -14.09
C ARG A 303 -9.90 4.27 -14.91
N ASP A 304 -8.84 3.59 -14.48
CA ASP A 304 -7.55 3.66 -15.17
C ASP A 304 -7.55 2.85 -16.48
N LYS A 305 -8.07 1.62 -16.50
CA LYS A 305 -8.19 0.82 -17.74
C LYS A 305 -9.17 1.41 -18.76
N CYS A 306 -10.28 1.93 -18.25
CA CYS A 306 -11.33 2.59 -19.03
C CYS A 306 -10.80 3.78 -19.87
N TYR A 307 -9.82 4.50 -19.33
CA TYR A 307 -9.22 5.64 -20.00
C TYR A 307 -8.28 5.25 -21.14
N ASP A 308 -7.43 4.25 -20.90
CA ASP A 308 -6.49 3.76 -21.92
C ASP A 308 -7.27 3.12 -23.08
N ASP A 309 -8.32 2.32 -22.78
CA ASP A 309 -9.23 1.74 -23.78
C ASP A 309 -9.92 2.84 -24.63
N PHE A 310 -10.41 3.92 -23.98
CA PHE A 310 -11.04 5.06 -24.67
C PHE A 310 -10.07 5.80 -25.59
N LEU A 311 -8.85 6.12 -25.11
CA LEU A 311 -7.86 6.83 -25.90
C LEU A 311 -7.37 6.00 -27.08
N ALA A 312 -7.13 4.71 -26.88
CA ALA A 312 -6.71 3.80 -27.95
C ALA A 312 -7.75 3.77 -29.07
N GLU A 313 -9.04 3.62 -28.70
CA GLU A 313 -10.13 3.60 -29.68
C GLU A 313 -10.23 4.94 -30.43
N VAL A 314 -10.18 6.08 -29.73
CA VAL A 314 -10.23 7.42 -30.36
C VAL A 314 -9.04 7.67 -31.30
N ASP A 315 -7.83 7.30 -30.90
CA ASP A 315 -6.61 7.54 -31.69
C ASP A 315 -6.62 6.76 -33.00
N VAL A 316 -7.15 5.53 -32.98
CA VAL A 316 -7.30 4.67 -34.16
C VAL A 316 -8.50 5.11 -35.00
N ILE A 317 -9.72 5.05 -34.43
CA ILE A 317 -10.96 5.14 -35.22
C ILE A 317 -11.15 6.50 -35.90
N ASN A 318 -10.57 7.57 -35.34
CA ASN A 318 -10.63 8.90 -35.94
C ASN A 318 -9.88 8.97 -37.28
N ARG A 319 -8.86 8.13 -37.48
CA ARG A 319 -8.03 8.11 -38.69
C ARG A 319 -8.63 7.23 -39.78
N LEU A 320 -9.57 6.35 -39.44
CA LEU A 320 -10.12 5.36 -40.35
C LEU A 320 -11.37 5.90 -41.03
N ARG A 321 -11.37 5.91 -42.37
CA ARG A 321 -12.54 6.28 -43.18
C ARG A 321 -12.73 5.26 -44.29
N HIS A 322 -13.62 4.31 -44.04
CA HIS A 322 -13.94 3.27 -45.01
C HIS A 322 -15.42 2.87 -44.91
N ARG A 323 -16.03 2.49 -46.03
CA ARG A 323 -17.46 2.11 -46.09
C ARG A 323 -17.79 0.88 -45.24
N ASN A 324 -16.81 0.00 -45.02
CA ASN A 324 -16.94 -1.21 -44.22
C ASN A 324 -16.35 -1.07 -42.80
N ILE A 325 -16.25 0.16 -42.28
CA ILE A 325 -15.90 0.45 -40.89
C ILE A 325 -17.02 1.30 -40.29
N VAL A 326 -17.36 1.05 -39.02
CA VAL A 326 -18.41 1.80 -38.33
C VAL A 326 -17.97 3.26 -38.11
N PRO A 327 -18.69 4.26 -38.65
CA PRO A 327 -18.27 5.65 -38.54
C PRO A 327 -18.38 6.20 -37.11
N LEU A 328 -17.30 6.81 -36.61
CA LEU A 328 -17.34 7.60 -35.38
C LEU A 328 -17.94 8.98 -35.67
N VAL A 329 -19.07 9.29 -35.02
CA VAL A 329 -19.75 10.60 -35.11
C VAL A 329 -19.11 11.61 -34.16
N GLY A 330 -18.67 11.16 -32.99
CA GLY A 330 -18.05 12.02 -31.99
C GLY A 330 -17.75 11.32 -30.68
N TRP A 331 -17.35 12.11 -29.70
CA TRP A 331 -16.95 11.64 -28.38
C TRP A 331 -17.39 12.64 -27.31
N CYS A 332 -17.37 12.22 -26.05
CA CYS A 332 -17.65 13.07 -24.90
C CYS A 332 -16.77 12.66 -23.73
N TYR A 333 -16.09 13.64 -23.14
CA TYR A 333 -15.40 13.51 -21.87
C TYR A 333 -15.80 14.67 -20.95
N GLU A 334 -16.82 14.46 -20.13
CA GLU A 334 -17.30 15.48 -19.20
C GLU A 334 -17.76 14.80 -17.90
N LYS A 335 -17.51 15.43 -16.74
CA LYS A 335 -17.93 14.90 -15.42
C LYS A 335 -17.42 13.49 -15.08
N GLY A 336 -16.28 13.10 -15.66
CA GLY A 336 -15.69 11.77 -15.47
C GLY A 336 -16.35 10.65 -16.29
N GLU A 337 -17.24 11.01 -17.22
CA GLU A 337 -17.91 10.06 -18.12
C GLU A 337 -17.17 10.03 -19.46
N LEU A 338 -16.77 8.84 -19.91
CA LEU A 338 -16.09 8.58 -21.17
C LEU A 338 -17.08 7.92 -22.14
N LEU A 339 -17.39 8.61 -23.23
CA LEU A 339 -18.41 8.17 -24.20
C LEU A 339 -17.88 8.27 -25.63
N LEU A 340 -18.12 7.22 -26.42
CA LEU A 340 -17.97 7.25 -27.88
C LEU A 340 -19.33 7.17 -28.55
N ILE A 341 -19.51 7.98 -29.59
CA ILE A 341 -20.75 8.12 -30.32
C ILE A 341 -20.52 7.64 -31.75
N TYR A 342 -21.11 6.51 -32.08
CA TYR A 342 -21.10 5.89 -33.40
C TYR A 342 -22.41 6.12 -34.13
N GLU A 343 -22.39 5.99 -35.45
CA GLU A 343 -23.62 5.88 -36.22
C GLU A 343 -24.39 4.62 -35.80
N TYR A 344 -25.72 4.73 -35.64
CA TYR A 344 -26.53 3.59 -35.27
C TYR A 344 -26.74 2.64 -36.46
N MET A 345 -26.41 1.38 -36.25
CA MET A 345 -26.55 0.32 -37.24
C MET A 345 -27.92 -0.34 -37.08
N LEU A 346 -28.83 -0.08 -38.03
CA LEU A 346 -30.25 -0.43 -37.90
C LEU A 346 -30.50 -1.93 -37.73
N ASN A 347 -29.67 -2.77 -38.37
CA ASN A 347 -29.83 -4.22 -38.33
C ASN A 347 -29.01 -4.87 -37.22
N GLY A 348 -28.40 -4.10 -36.31
CA GLY A 348 -27.66 -4.65 -35.17
C GLY A 348 -26.36 -5.34 -35.57
N SER A 349 -25.92 -6.30 -34.75
CA SER A 349 -24.67 -7.06 -34.94
C SER A 349 -24.93 -8.44 -35.54
N MET A 350 -23.92 -9.01 -36.21
CA MET A 350 -24.05 -10.28 -36.96
C MET A 350 -24.42 -11.47 -36.06
N ASP A 351 -23.91 -11.51 -34.82
CA ASP A 351 -24.23 -12.55 -33.84
C ASP A 351 -25.73 -12.64 -33.50
N GLN A 352 -26.44 -11.51 -33.53
CA GLN A 352 -27.90 -11.44 -33.33
C GLN A 352 -28.68 -12.12 -34.46
N HIS A 353 -28.09 -12.23 -35.66
CA HIS A 353 -28.70 -12.92 -36.81
C HIS A 353 -28.27 -14.38 -36.93
N LEU A 354 -27.11 -14.74 -36.39
CA LEU A 354 -26.60 -16.11 -36.41
C LEU A 354 -27.19 -16.97 -35.28
N PHE A 355 -27.22 -16.45 -34.05
CA PHE A 355 -27.41 -17.28 -32.84
C PHE A 355 -28.69 -17.00 -32.03
N GLU A 356 -29.32 -15.83 -32.16
CA GLU A 356 -30.50 -15.51 -31.35
C GLU A 356 -31.77 -16.14 -31.94
N GLN A 357 -32.14 -17.32 -31.45
CA GLN A 357 -33.32 -18.08 -31.91
C GLN A 357 -34.66 -17.47 -31.48
N ASN A 358 -34.67 -16.61 -30.45
CA ASN A 358 -35.88 -15.99 -29.86
C ASN A 358 -36.16 -14.56 -30.36
N ALA A 359 -35.47 -14.11 -31.42
CA ALA A 359 -35.72 -12.79 -31.97
C ALA A 359 -37.13 -12.69 -32.59
N PRO A 360 -37.80 -11.52 -32.51
CA PRO A 360 -39.09 -11.32 -33.17
C PRO A 360 -39.01 -11.68 -34.66
N LEU A 361 -40.09 -12.22 -35.24
CA LEU A 361 -40.29 -12.70 -36.63
C LEU A 361 -39.72 -11.80 -37.76
N GLN A 362 -39.32 -10.57 -37.44
CA GLN A 362 -38.73 -9.57 -38.33
C GLN A 362 -37.20 -9.65 -38.47
N ARG A 363 -36.48 -10.43 -37.64
CA ARG A 363 -35.06 -10.76 -37.88
C ARG A 363 -34.97 -12.00 -38.77
N ARG A 364 -35.01 -11.77 -40.08
CA ARG A 364 -34.85 -12.82 -41.09
C ARG A 364 -33.51 -13.52 -40.91
N ILE A 365 -33.51 -14.86 -41.01
CA ILE A 365 -32.32 -15.64 -41.32
C ILE A 365 -31.64 -14.99 -42.53
N LEU A 366 -30.37 -14.62 -42.40
CA LEU A 366 -29.63 -14.02 -43.50
C LEU A 366 -29.44 -15.05 -44.60
N GLY A 367 -29.98 -14.76 -45.79
CA GLY A 367 -29.81 -15.58 -46.98
C GLY A 367 -28.35 -15.67 -47.42
N TRP A 368 -28.07 -16.66 -48.27
CA TRP A 368 -26.71 -16.99 -48.71
C TRP A 368 -25.95 -15.77 -49.28
N ASN A 369 -26.56 -15.07 -50.23
CA ASN A 369 -25.96 -13.92 -50.89
C ASN A 369 -25.60 -12.80 -49.89
N THR A 370 -26.46 -12.56 -48.91
CA THR A 370 -26.22 -11.55 -47.86
C THR A 370 -25.02 -11.95 -47.00
N ARG A 371 -24.93 -13.21 -46.57
CA ARG A 371 -23.78 -13.70 -45.79
C ARG A 371 -22.46 -13.57 -46.58
N TYR A 372 -22.47 -13.96 -47.86
CA TYR A 372 -21.31 -13.83 -48.73
C TYR A 372 -20.86 -12.37 -48.87
N ASN A 373 -21.81 -11.46 -49.11
CA ASN A 373 -21.53 -10.03 -49.24
C ASN A 373 -20.99 -9.42 -47.93
N ILE A 374 -21.51 -9.83 -46.77
CA ILE A 374 -20.99 -9.40 -45.46
C ILE A 374 -19.54 -9.86 -45.29
N ILE A 375 -19.20 -11.10 -45.63
CA ILE A 375 -17.82 -11.59 -45.57
C ILE A 375 -16.90 -10.76 -46.48
N MET A 376 -17.35 -10.48 -47.71
CA MET A 376 -16.61 -9.64 -48.66
C MET A 376 -16.41 -8.21 -48.15
N ASP A 377 -17.44 -7.63 -47.53
CA ASP A 377 -17.40 -6.32 -46.90
C ASP A 377 -16.36 -6.25 -45.77
N ILE A 378 -16.37 -7.25 -44.87
CA ILE A 378 -15.43 -7.30 -43.75
C ILE A 378 -14.00 -7.55 -44.22
N ALA A 379 -13.82 -8.39 -45.24
CA ALA A 379 -12.51 -8.57 -45.87
C ALA A 379 -11.97 -7.27 -46.46
N ALA A 380 -12.81 -6.47 -47.14
CA ALA A 380 -12.42 -5.17 -47.66
C ALA A 380 -12.05 -4.17 -46.55
N GLY A 381 -12.85 -4.12 -45.48
CA GLY A 381 -12.54 -3.27 -44.31
C GLY A 381 -11.23 -3.65 -43.62
N LEU A 382 -10.96 -4.96 -43.50
CA LEU A 382 -9.74 -5.47 -42.89
C LEU A 382 -8.51 -5.29 -43.80
N HIS A 383 -8.68 -5.46 -45.12
CA HIS A 383 -7.64 -5.15 -46.10
C HIS A 383 -7.22 -3.67 -46.02
N TYR A 384 -8.19 -2.75 -45.94
CA TYR A 384 -7.94 -1.32 -45.79
C TYR A 384 -7.06 -1.00 -44.58
N VAL A 385 -7.39 -1.52 -43.39
CA VAL A 385 -6.61 -1.23 -42.17
C VAL A 385 -5.23 -1.89 -42.14
N HIS A 386 -5.03 -2.99 -42.88
CA HIS A 386 -3.74 -3.67 -42.96
C HIS A 386 -2.81 -3.10 -44.04
N HIS A 387 -3.33 -2.66 -45.18
CA HIS A 387 -2.52 -2.37 -46.38
C HIS A 387 -2.72 -0.97 -46.99
N GLU A 388 -3.91 -0.37 -46.89
CA GLU A 388 -4.23 0.89 -47.58
C GLU A 388 -4.09 2.13 -46.69
N HIS A 389 -4.19 1.96 -45.37
CA HIS A 389 -4.03 3.07 -44.43
C HIS A 389 -2.56 3.44 -44.22
N GLU A 390 -2.27 4.73 -43.95
CA GLU A 390 -0.91 5.27 -43.76
C GLU A 390 -0.12 4.53 -42.67
N HIS A 391 -0.81 4.06 -41.64
CA HIS A 391 -0.25 3.17 -40.64
C HIS A 391 -1.05 1.88 -40.62
N MET A 392 -0.35 0.75 -40.56
CA MET A 392 -0.98 -0.55 -40.40
C MET A 392 -1.66 -0.60 -39.02
N VAL A 393 -2.94 -0.99 -39.01
CA VAL A 393 -3.76 -1.12 -37.80
C VAL A 393 -4.21 -2.56 -37.64
N LEU A 394 -3.86 -3.17 -36.51
CA LEU A 394 -4.35 -4.49 -36.10
C LEU A 394 -5.65 -4.32 -35.30
N HIS A 395 -6.70 -5.05 -35.65
CA HIS A 395 -8.00 -4.97 -35.00
C HIS A 395 -8.05 -5.73 -33.67
N ARG A 396 -7.51 -6.95 -33.62
CA ARG A 396 -7.35 -7.82 -32.44
C ARG A 396 -8.64 -8.37 -31.78
N ASP A 397 -9.82 -7.88 -32.13
CA ASP A 397 -11.11 -8.43 -31.64
C ASP A 397 -12.14 -8.68 -32.75
N ILE A 398 -11.74 -9.37 -33.82
CA ILE A 398 -12.65 -9.73 -34.92
C ILE A 398 -13.53 -10.92 -34.47
N LYS A 399 -14.86 -10.72 -34.51
CA LYS A 399 -15.89 -11.72 -34.15
C LYS A 399 -17.27 -11.23 -34.58
N ALA A 400 -18.27 -12.12 -34.65
CA ALA A 400 -19.61 -11.77 -35.12
C ALA A 400 -20.28 -10.61 -34.35
N SER A 401 -20.05 -10.48 -33.04
CA SER A 401 -20.64 -9.38 -32.25
C SER A 401 -20.03 -7.99 -32.52
N ASN A 402 -18.86 -7.94 -33.15
CA ASN A 402 -18.20 -6.70 -33.58
C ASN A 402 -18.43 -6.40 -35.07
N ILE A 403 -19.20 -7.25 -35.77
CA ILE A 403 -19.63 -7.00 -37.15
C ILE A 403 -21.02 -6.38 -37.13
N MET A 404 -21.10 -5.10 -37.47
CA MET A 404 -22.36 -4.37 -37.49
C MET A 404 -22.98 -4.36 -38.89
N LEU A 405 -24.32 -4.38 -38.94
CA LEU A 405 -25.09 -4.40 -40.18
C LEU A 405 -25.84 -3.08 -40.36
N ASP A 406 -25.54 -2.39 -41.46
CA ASP A 406 -26.26 -1.18 -41.82
C ASP A 406 -27.66 -1.47 -42.38
N SER A 407 -28.41 -0.43 -42.75
CA SER A 407 -29.79 -0.55 -43.27
C SER A 407 -29.93 -1.44 -44.51
N SER A 408 -28.85 -1.61 -45.27
CA SER A 408 -28.80 -2.43 -46.48
C SER A 408 -28.19 -3.82 -46.25
N PHE A 409 -28.04 -4.23 -44.98
CA PHE A 409 -27.36 -5.47 -44.57
C PHE A 409 -25.91 -5.57 -45.09
N ARG A 410 -25.22 -4.43 -45.20
CA ARG A 410 -23.78 -4.41 -45.50
C ARG A 410 -22.97 -4.51 -44.22
N GLY A 411 -21.87 -5.26 -44.28
CA GLY A 411 -20.99 -5.51 -43.15
C GLY A 411 -20.10 -4.30 -42.84
N ARG A 412 -20.03 -3.93 -41.56
CA ARG A 412 -19.12 -2.90 -41.05
C ARG A 412 -18.39 -3.38 -39.81
N LEU A 413 -17.06 -3.31 -39.87
CA LEU A 413 -16.19 -3.64 -38.74
C LEU A 413 -16.29 -2.55 -37.67
N GLY A 414 -16.64 -2.94 -36.46
CA GLY A 414 -16.75 -2.07 -35.29
C GLY A 414 -15.87 -2.54 -34.13
N ASP A 415 -15.85 -1.71 -33.07
CA ASP A 415 -15.10 -1.91 -31.83
C ASP A 415 -13.57 -2.04 -31.99
N PHE A 416 -12.92 -0.89 -32.14
CA PHE A 416 -11.47 -0.76 -32.20
C PHE A 416 -10.83 -0.56 -30.81
N GLY A 417 -11.53 -0.95 -29.73
CA GLY A 417 -11.05 -0.76 -28.35
C GLY A 417 -9.78 -1.52 -28.00
N LEU A 418 -9.44 -2.57 -28.76
CA LEU A 418 -8.19 -3.33 -28.63
C LEU A 418 -7.21 -3.08 -29.77
N ALA A 419 -7.55 -2.18 -30.70
CA ALA A 419 -6.77 -1.98 -31.91
C ALA A 419 -5.38 -1.40 -31.61
N LEU A 420 -4.42 -1.75 -32.47
CA LEU A 420 -3.02 -1.37 -32.31
C LEU A 420 -2.48 -0.78 -33.60
N ILE A 421 -1.89 0.43 -33.54
CA ILE A 421 -1.16 1.03 -34.65
C ILE A 421 0.26 0.47 -34.65
N VAL A 422 0.64 -0.18 -35.74
CA VAL A 422 1.99 -0.69 -35.97
C VAL A 422 2.81 0.41 -36.63
N THR A 423 3.68 1.07 -35.85
CA THR A 423 4.63 2.05 -36.38
C THR A 423 5.88 1.34 -36.89
N LEU A 424 6.25 1.59 -38.16
CA LEU A 424 7.39 0.99 -38.87
C LEU A 424 8.74 1.08 -38.11
N ASN A 425 8.90 2.01 -37.15
CA ASN A 425 10.17 2.29 -36.45
C ASN A 425 10.22 1.88 -34.98
N LYS A 426 9.27 1.07 -34.48
CA LYS A 426 9.34 0.53 -33.11
C LYS A 426 9.11 -0.97 -33.13
N ASN A 427 10.04 -1.72 -32.55
CA ASN A 427 9.94 -3.14 -32.25
C ASN A 427 8.80 -3.49 -31.25
N SER A 428 7.80 -2.62 -31.06
CA SER A 428 6.80 -2.69 -29.98
C SER A 428 5.63 -3.63 -30.29
N TYR A 429 5.88 -4.74 -30.97
CA TYR A 429 4.87 -5.79 -31.06
C TYR A 429 4.70 -6.56 -29.73
N THR A 430 5.59 -6.36 -28.74
CA THR A 430 5.78 -7.28 -27.60
C THR A 430 5.20 -6.84 -26.25
N ASP A 431 4.72 -5.60 -26.07
CA ASP A 431 4.43 -5.06 -24.72
C ASP A 431 2.95 -5.02 -24.30
N VAL A 432 2.01 -5.40 -25.18
CA VAL A 432 0.56 -5.18 -24.92
C VAL A 432 -0.15 -6.43 -24.32
N GLY A 433 0.55 -7.56 -24.23
CA GLY A 433 -0.02 -8.82 -23.77
C GLY A 433 -1.07 -9.41 -24.73
N VAL A 434 -1.54 -10.63 -24.43
CA VAL A 434 -2.58 -11.30 -25.21
C VAL A 434 -3.94 -10.68 -24.85
N ALA A 435 -4.64 -10.16 -25.86
CA ALA A 435 -6.00 -9.64 -25.72
C ALA A 435 -6.84 -10.07 -26.93
N GLY A 436 -8.12 -10.35 -26.71
CA GLY A 436 -9.04 -10.84 -27.73
C GLY A 436 -10.07 -11.78 -27.13
N THR A 437 -10.92 -12.34 -27.99
CA THR A 437 -11.97 -13.28 -27.58
C THR A 437 -11.50 -14.73 -27.76
N TRP A 438 -11.68 -15.56 -26.73
CA TRP A 438 -11.38 -17.00 -26.80
C TRP A 438 -12.09 -17.65 -27.99
N GLY A 439 -11.40 -18.53 -28.72
CA GLY A 439 -11.86 -19.11 -29.99
C GLY A 439 -11.42 -18.33 -31.23
N PHE A 440 -11.14 -17.02 -31.10
CA PHE A 440 -10.64 -16.17 -32.20
C PHE A 440 -9.14 -15.81 -32.03
N ILE A 441 -8.54 -16.10 -30.88
CA ILE A 441 -7.12 -15.86 -30.61
C ILE A 441 -6.27 -16.90 -31.35
N ALA A 442 -5.38 -16.42 -32.21
CA ALA A 442 -4.44 -17.26 -32.95
C ALA A 442 -3.44 -17.99 -32.01
N PRO A 443 -3.05 -19.23 -32.31
CA PRO A 443 -2.20 -20.04 -31.42
C PRO A 443 -0.80 -19.47 -31.22
N GLU A 444 -0.20 -18.86 -32.25
CA GLU A 444 1.09 -18.20 -32.09
C GLU A 444 0.99 -16.95 -31.22
N TYR A 445 -0.14 -16.23 -31.27
CA TYR A 445 -0.33 -15.02 -30.47
C TYR A 445 -0.36 -15.35 -28.98
N SER A 446 -1.01 -16.45 -28.58
CA SER A 446 -1.05 -16.88 -27.18
C SER A 446 0.31 -17.30 -26.64
N VAL A 447 1.21 -17.78 -27.50
CA VAL A 447 2.58 -18.18 -27.12
C VAL A 447 3.52 -16.98 -27.08
N CYS A 448 3.62 -16.22 -28.17
CA CYS A 448 4.65 -15.19 -28.31
C CYS A 448 4.22 -13.80 -27.82
N HIS A 449 2.94 -13.61 -27.48
CA HIS A 449 2.37 -12.32 -27.07
C HIS A 449 2.53 -11.21 -28.13
N LYS A 450 2.85 -11.58 -29.37
CA LYS A 450 3.07 -10.69 -30.52
C LYS A 450 1.83 -10.67 -31.43
N ALA A 451 1.11 -9.56 -31.47
CA ALA A 451 0.03 -9.37 -32.44
C ALA A 451 0.62 -9.06 -33.84
N THR A 452 0.07 -9.62 -34.90
CA THR A 452 0.52 -9.40 -36.28
C THR A 452 -0.69 -9.34 -37.22
N PRO A 453 -0.55 -8.90 -38.49
CA PRO A 453 -1.66 -9.00 -39.45
C PRO A 453 -2.21 -10.43 -39.56
N LYS A 454 -1.35 -11.44 -39.41
CA LYS A 454 -1.74 -12.85 -39.45
C LYS A 454 -2.61 -13.28 -38.27
N THR A 455 -2.54 -12.59 -37.12
CA THR A 455 -3.44 -12.87 -36.00
C THR A 455 -4.87 -12.40 -36.29
N ASP A 456 -5.02 -11.28 -36.98
CA ASP A 456 -6.32 -10.79 -37.47
C ASP A 456 -6.87 -11.70 -38.59
N VAL A 457 -6.00 -12.18 -39.50
CA VAL A 457 -6.39 -13.14 -40.55
C VAL A 457 -6.95 -14.42 -39.94
N TYR A 458 -6.34 -14.93 -38.86
CA TYR A 458 -6.86 -16.09 -38.14
C TYR A 458 -8.27 -15.84 -37.61
N ALA A 459 -8.49 -14.73 -36.90
CA ALA A 459 -9.79 -14.36 -36.35
C ALA A 459 -10.84 -14.15 -37.47
N PHE A 460 -10.44 -13.58 -38.61
CA PHE A 460 -11.28 -13.50 -39.80
C PHE A 460 -11.66 -14.89 -40.35
N GLY A 461 -10.72 -15.84 -40.39
CA GLY A 461 -10.98 -17.21 -40.79
C GLY A 461 -12.04 -17.88 -39.91
N VAL A 462 -11.91 -17.74 -38.58
CA VAL A 462 -12.92 -18.23 -37.62
C VAL A 462 -14.27 -17.56 -37.84
N LEU A 463 -14.30 -16.24 -38.07
CA LEU A 463 -15.54 -15.50 -38.39
C LEU A 463 -16.20 -15.99 -39.68
N VAL A 464 -15.42 -16.30 -40.72
CA VAL A 464 -15.96 -16.86 -41.98
C VAL A 464 -16.63 -18.20 -41.71
N LEU A 465 -15.97 -19.08 -40.95
CA LEU A 465 -16.57 -20.36 -40.56
C LEU A 465 -17.85 -20.13 -39.75
N GLU A 466 -17.82 -19.27 -38.75
CA GLU A 466 -18.97 -18.92 -37.90
C GLU A 466 -20.18 -18.42 -38.74
N ILE A 467 -19.95 -17.59 -39.76
CA ILE A 467 -20.99 -17.08 -40.64
C ILE A 467 -21.55 -18.17 -41.56
N VAL A 468 -20.72 -19.05 -42.10
CA VAL A 468 -21.14 -20.09 -43.06
C VAL A 468 -21.85 -21.24 -42.34
N THR A 469 -21.34 -21.67 -41.20
CA THR A 469 -21.89 -22.79 -40.43
C THR A 469 -23.09 -22.37 -39.57
N GLY A 470 -23.16 -21.10 -39.18
CA GLY A 470 -24.15 -20.62 -38.21
C GLY A 470 -23.89 -21.10 -36.79
N GLU A 471 -22.72 -21.69 -36.52
CA GLU A 471 -22.29 -22.23 -35.24
C GLU A 471 -21.28 -21.31 -34.55
N ARG A 472 -21.30 -21.26 -33.22
CA ARG A 472 -20.37 -20.40 -32.45
C ARG A 472 -18.94 -20.92 -32.54
N ALA A 473 -17.97 -20.00 -32.51
CA ALA A 473 -16.53 -20.34 -32.53
C ALA A 473 -16.09 -21.32 -31.42
N LEU A 474 -16.75 -21.26 -30.26
CA LEU A 474 -16.63 -22.24 -29.17
C LEU A 474 -18.04 -22.77 -28.86
N ALA A 475 -18.31 -24.00 -29.25
CA ALA A 475 -19.54 -24.71 -28.93
C ALA A 475 -19.30 -25.68 -27.76
N ALA A 476 -20.30 -25.88 -26.91
CA ALA A 476 -20.29 -26.97 -25.95
C ALA A 476 -20.35 -28.29 -26.72
N SER A 477 -19.46 -29.23 -26.40
CA SER A 477 -19.52 -30.57 -26.98
C SER A 477 -20.82 -31.28 -26.57
N HIS A 478 -21.23 -32.28 -27.35
CA HIS A 478 -22.42 -33.09 -27.04
C HIS A 478 -22.37 -33.78 -25.66
N ASP A 479 -21.19 -33.89 -25.04
CA ASP A 479 -20.97 -34.44 -23.69
C ASP A 479 -20.92 -33.36 -22.58
N ASP A 480 -21.30 -32.11 -22.87
CA ASP A 480 -21.51 -30.99 -21.93
C ASP A 480 -20.30 -30.61 -21.03
N ALA A 481 -19.15 -31.25 -21.22
CA ALA A 481 -17.97 -31.11 -20.36
C ALA A 481 -16.75 -30.44 -21.04
N THR A 482 -16.75 -30.28 -22.36
CA THR A 482 -15.62 -29.69 -23.10
C THR A 482 -16.08 -28.69 -24.16
N LEU A 483 -15.41 -27.53 -24.24
CA LEU A 483 -15.60 -26.60 -25.35
C LEU A 483 -14.79 -27.08 -26.55
N GLN A 484 -15.44 -27.36 -27.67
CA GLN A 484 -14.76 -27.73 -28.92
C GLN A 484 -14.63 -26.49 -29.83
N PRO A 485 -13.41 -26.16 -30.30
CA PRO A 485 -13.23 -25.12 -31.30
C PRO A 485 -13.96 -25.46 -32.60
N LEU A 486 -14.70 -24.51 -33.15
CA LEU A 486 -15.39 -24.66 -34.44
C LEU A 486 -14.43 -25.08 -35.55
N THR A 487 -13.21 -24.55 -35.53
CA THR A 487 -12.15 -24.87 -36.48
C THR A 487 -11.83 -26.37 -36.50
N ASP A 488 -11.79 -27.03 -35.34
CA ASP A 488 -11.51 -28.48 -35.25
C ASP A 488 -12.63 -29.32 -35.84
N TRP A 489 -13.88 -28.92 -35.61
CA TRP A 489 -15.04 -29.59 -36.19
C TRP A 489 -15.07 -29.45 -37.72
N VAL A 490 -14.87 -28.23 -38.26
CA VAL A 490 -14.85 -28.03 -39.72
C VAL A 490 -13.67 -28.78 -40.36
N TRP A 491 -12.51 -28.81 -39.70
CA TRP A 491 -11.36 -29.62 -40.13
C TRP A 491 -11.69 -31.11 -40.23
N TRP A 492 -12.40 -31.66 -39.24
CA TRP A 492 -12.86 -33.05 -39.28
C TRP A 492 -13.83 -33.30 -40.44
N VAL A 493 -14.80 -32.41 -40.66
CA VAL A 493 -15.74 -32.53 -41.80
C VAL A 493 -15.02 -32.44 -43.16
N HIS A 494 -13.98 -31.60 -43.26
CA HIS A 494 -13.11 -31.50 -44.44
C HIS A 494 -12.34 -32.80 -44.70
N GLN A 495 -11.76 -33.39 -43.65
CA GLN A 495 -11.03 -34.66 -43.73
C GLN A 495 -11.92 -35.80 -44.26
N GLU A 496 -13.19 -35.82 -43.88
CA GLU A 496 -14.19 -36.79 -44.35
C GLU A 496 -14.70 -36.52 -45.78
N GLY A 497 -14.23 -35.46 -46.44
CA GLY A 497 -14.69 -35.07 -47.79
C GLY A 497 -16.14 -34.57 -47.82
N ARG A 498 -16.70 -34.15 -46.67
CA ARG A 498 -18.11 -33.81 -46.48
C ARG A 498 -18.33 -32.31 -46.22
N LEU A 499 -17.42 -31.45 -46.70
CA LEU A 499 -17.33 -30.03 -46.35
C LEU A 499 -18.66 -29.27 -46.43
N LEU A 500 -19.49 -29.53 -47.45
CA LEU A 500 -20.80 -28.91 -47.61
C LEU A 500 -21.79 -29.15 -46.45
N GLN A 501 -21.60 -30.21 -45.66
CA GLN A 501 -22.44 -30.50 -44.50
C GLN A 501 -22.15 -29.61 -43.30
N ALA A 502 -21.03 -28.87 -43.33
CA ALA A 502 -20.75 -27.87 -42.30
C ALA A 502 -21.62 -26.61 -42.48
N VAL A 503 -22.26 -26.42 -43.64
CA VAL A 503 -23.04 -25.21 -43.94
C VAL A 503 -24.35 -25.21 -43.15
N ASP A 504 -24.76 -24.03 -42.68
CA ASP A 504 -26.02 -23.80 -41.98
C ASP A 504 -27.24 -24.32 -42.78
N ASP A 505 -27.94 -25.32 -42.24
CA ASP A 505 -29.14 -25.94 -42.84
C ASP A 505 -30.23 -24.92 -43.18
N ARG A 506 -30.30 -23.83 -42.40
CA ARG A 506 -31.28 -22.74 -42.62
C ARG A 506 -31.01 -21.97 -43.91
N VAL A 507 -29.79 -22.04 -44.45
CA VAL A 507 -29.39 -21.37 -45.68
C VAL A 507 -29.42 -22.33 -46.87
N ILE A 508 -29.04 -23.59 -46.67
CA ILE A 508 -29.11 -24.65 -47.70
C ILE A 508 -30.52 -24.78 -48.28
N SER A 509 -31.54 -24.61 -47.43
CA SER A 509 -32.96 -24.69 -47.82
C SER A 509 -33.45 -23.51 -48.66
N THR A 510 -32.62 -22.48 -48.92
CA THR A 510 -32.97 -21.31 -49.72
C THR A 510 -32.64 -21.49 -51.21
N GLN A 511 -33.44 -20.90 -52.10
CA GLN A 511 -33.21 -20.98 -53.56
C GLN A 511 -31.94 -20.27 -54.04
N GLU A 512 -31.33 -19.42 -53.19
CA GLU A 512 -30.16 -18.61 -53.51
C GLU A 512 -28.82 -19.29 -53.14
N PHE A 513 -28.86 -20.53 -52.65
CA PHE A 513 -27.68 -21.22 -52.17
C PHE A 513 -26.70 -21.58 -53.31
N ASP A 514 -25.47 -21.09 -53.22
CA ASP A 514 -24.36 -21.40 -54.14
C ASP A 514 -23.37 -22.34 -53.43
N ALA A 515 -23.45 -23.64 -53.77
CA ALA A 515 -22.62 -24.69 -53.17
C ALA A 515 -21.11 -24.48 -53.44
N ASP A 516 -20.74 -24.03 -54.64
CA ASP A 516 -19.35 -23.74 -54.99
C ASP A 516 -18.83 -22.54 -54.19
N GLY A 517 -19.69 -21.53 -54.03
CA GLY A 517 -19.45 -20.41 -53.12
C GLY A 517 -19.23 -20.86 -51.67
N ALA A 518 -20.00 -21.83 -51.20
CA ALA A 518 -19.90 -22.35 -49.84
C ALA A 518 -18.62 -23.14 -49.59
N ILE A 519 -18.25 -24.05 -50.50
CA ILE A 519 -16.98 -24.76 -50.47
C ILE A 519 -15.82 -23.76 -50.47
N ARG A 520 -15.87 -22.75 -51.33
CA ARG A 520 -14.85 -21.69 -51.40
C ARG A 520 -14.67 -20.97 -50.06
N LEU A 521 -15.77 -20.56 -49.42
CA LEU A 521 -15.69 -19.86 -48.13
C LEU A 521 -15.20 -20.77 -47.00
N LEU A 522 -15.60 -22.04 -46.98
CA LEU A 522 -15.12 -23.01 -45.98
C LEU A 522 -13.63 -23.28 -46.13
N LEU A 523 -13.14 -23.51 -47.35
CA LEU A 523 -11.71 -23.67 -47.63
C LEU A 523 -10.93 -22.40 -47.27
N LEU A 524 -11.46 -21.23 -47.63
CA LEU A 524 -10.83 -19.95 -47.26
C LEU A 524 -10.79 -19.75 -45.74
N GLY A 525 -11.86 -20.09 -45.03
CA GLY A 525 -11.92 -20.04 -43.57
C GLY A 525 -10.91 -20.97 -42.91
N LEU A 526 -10.75 -22.20 -43.42
CA LEU A 526 -9.72 -23.15 -42.97
C LEU A 526 -8.30 -22.65 -43.25
N ALA A 527 -8.05 -22.11 -44.45
CA ALA A 527 -6.74 -21.54 -44.81
C ALA A 527 -6.38 -20.31 -43.95
N CYS A 528 -7.33 -19.41 -43.71
CA CYS A 528 -7.14 -18.24 -42.84
C CYS A 528 -6.93 -18.66 -41.39
N SER A 529 -7.62 -19.70 -40.92
CA SER A 529 -7.52 -20.24 -39.55
C SER A 529 -6.44 -21.32 -39.39
N ASN A 530 -5.49 -21.43 -40.34
CA ASN A 530 -4.38 -22.38 -40.26
C ASN A 530 -3.58 -22.14 -38.95
N PRO A 531 -3.26 -23.19 -38.17
CA PRO A 531 -2.47 -23.03 -36.95
C PRO A 531 -1.13 -22.33 -37.18
N ASN A 532 -0.49 -22.53 -38.33
CA ASN A 532 0.77 -21.88 -38.68
C ASN A 532 0.52 -20.55 -39.39
N ALA A 533 1.06 -19.45 -38.83
CA ALA A 533 0.82 -18.10 -39.35
C ALA A 533 1.43 -17.85 -40.75
N SER A 534 2.52 -18.55 -41.09
CA SER A 534 3.18 -18.48 -42.40
C SER A 534 2.28 -18.94 -43.55
N ASP A 535 1.43 -19.93 -43.26
CA ASP A 535 0.64 -20.65 -44.27
C ASP A 535 -0.73 -19.99 -44.50
N ARG A 536 -1.06 -18.97 -43.70
CA ARG A 536 -2.29 -18.19 -43.88
C ARG A 536 -2.12 -17.24 -45.07
N PRO A 537 -3.16 -16.96 -45.86
CA PRO A 537 -3.12 -15.91 -46.87
C PRO A 537 -2.97 -14.51 -46.22
N SER A 538 -2.61 -13.52 -47.03
CA SER A 538 -2.75 -12.09 -46.72
C SER A 538 -4.18 -11.61 -46.98
N MET A 539 -4.59 -10.51 -46.37
CA MET A 539 -5.92 -9.94 -46.66
C MET A 539 -6.09 -9.52 -48.13
N ALA A 540 -5.01 -9.19 -48.84
CA ALA A 540 -5.05 -8.91 -50.28
C ALA A 540 -5.46 -10.16 -51.08
N GLU A 541 -4.85 -11.31 -50.79
CA GLU A 541 -5.20 -12.60 -51.42
C GLU A 541 -6.63 -13.04 -51.03
N VAL A 542 -7.02 -12.87 -49.76
CA VAL A 542 -8.37 -13.15 -49.29
C VAL A 542 -9.42 -12.39 -50.12
N VAL A 543 -9.21 -11.09 -50.36
CA VAL A 543 -10.12 -10.27 -51.18
C VAL A 543 -10.19 -10.80 -52.62
N GLN A 544 -9.08 -11.25 -53.20
CA GLN A 544 -9.07 -11.84 -54.56
C GLN A 544 -9.84 -13.17 -54.63
N VAL A 545 -9.69 -14.04 -53.62
CA VAL A 545 -10.41 -15.32 -53.51
C VAL A 545 -11.92 -15.07 -53.40
N LEU A 546 -12.32 -14.09 -52.57
CA LEU A 546 -13.73 -13.70 -52.38
C LEU A 546 -14.32 -13.03 -53.61
N ALA A 547 -13.53 -12.26 -54.36
CA ALA A 547 -13.94 -11.70 -55.64
C ALA A 547 -14.02 -12.75 -56.77
N LYS A 548 -13.82 -14.04 -56.47
CA LYS A 548 -13.77 -15.16 -57.43
C LYS A 548 -12.75 -14.94 -58.56
N SER A 549 -11.74 -14.09 -58.33
CA SER A 549 -10.69 -13.76 -59.31
C SER A 549 -9.59 -14.81 -59.34
N VAL A 550 -9.40 -15.52 -58.23
CA VAL A 550 -8.48 -16.66 -58.08
C VAL A 550 -9.25 -17.86 -57.50
N PRO A 551 -8.78 -19.10 -57.73
CA PRO A 551 -9.37 -20.29 -57.10
C PRO A 551 -9.30 -20.22 -55.56
N PRO A 552 -10.14 -20.99 -54.84
CA PRO A 552 -9.99 -21.14 -53.39
C PRO A 552 -8.60 -21.73 -53.06
N PRO A 553 -8.02 -21.38 -51.89
CA PRO A 553 -6.76 -21.94 -51.46
C PRO A 553 -6.84 -23.45 -51.30
N GLU A 554 -5.76 -24.15 -51.66
CA GLU A 554 -5.63 -25.58 -51.38
C GLU A 554 -5.37 -25.77 -49.89
N VAL A 555 -6.23 -26.54 -49.24
CA VAL A 555 -6.16 -26.84 -47.81
C VAL A 555 -5.90 -28.34 -47.65
N PRO A 556 -4.88 -28.76 -46.86
CA PRO A 556 -4.65 -30.19 -46.62
C PRO A 556 -5.90 -30.86 -46.06
N LEU A 557 -6.03 -32.18 -46.13
CA LEU A 557 -7.21 -32.87 -45.58
C LEU A 557 -7.14 -33.03 -44.05
N VAL A 558 -5.93 -33.13 -43.50
CA VAL A 558 -5.69 -33.24 -42.07
C VAL A 558 -5.22 -31.88 -41.54
N LYS A 559 -5.75 -31.49 -40.38
CA LYS A 559 -5.37 -30.25 -39.71
C LYS A 559 -3.85 -30.25 -39.43
N PRO A 560 -3.10 -29.24 -39.89
CA PRO A 560 -1.67 -29.12 -39.59
C PRO A 560 -1.43 -29.01 -38.08
N THR A 561 -0.33 -29.60 -37.60
CA THR A 561 0.14 -29.36 -36.23
C THR A 561 0.66 -27.94 -36.11
N PHE A 562 0.33 -27.26 -35.01
CA PHE A 562 0.91 -25.96 -34.69
C PHE A 562 2.40 -26.12 -34.38
N MET A 563 3.26 -25.43 -35.14
CA MET A 563 4.72 -25.46 -34.99
C MET A 563 5.22 -24.13 -34.43
N TRP A 564 5.94 -24.18 -33.30
CA TRP A 564 6.59 -23.01 -32.71
C TRP A 564 7.96 -23.35 -32.10
N PRO A 565 9.03 -22.58 -32.38
CA PRO A 565 9.09 -21.47 -33.34
C PRO A 565 8.84 -21.93 -34.79
N PRO A 566 8.41 -21.04 -35.70
CA PRO A 566 8.12 -21.41 -37.08
C PRO A 566 9.36 -22.01 -37.78
N GLU A 567 9.13 -22.96 -38.68
CA GLU A 567 10.20 -23.52 -39.52
C GLU A 567 10.84 -22.39 -40.34
N GLY A 568 12.16 -22.20 -40.20
CA GLY A 568 12.90 -21.05 -40.76
C GLY A 568 13.30 -19.96 -39.75
N GLY A 569 12.92 -20.09 -38.47
CA GLY A 569 13.27 -19.14 -37.41
C GLY A 569 12.29 -17.97 -37.30
N ILE A 570 12.42 -17.15 -36.24
CA ILE A 570 11.60 -15.94 -36.08
C ILE A 570 12.04 -14.94 -37.15
N PRO A 571 11.16 -14.43 -38.03
CA PRO A 571 11.51 -13.37 -38.96
C PRO A 571 11.96 -12.15 -38.16
N VAL A 572 13.26 -11.87 -38.18
CA VAL A 572 13.79 -10.59 -37.76
C VAL A 572 13.64 -9.71 -38.99
N GLU A 573 12.58 -8.92 -39.07
CA GLU A 573 12.47 -7.86 -40.08
C GLU A 573 13.59 -6.84 -39.80
N PHE A 574 14.75 -7.05 -40.40
CA PHE A 574 15.86 -6.10 -40.51
C PHE A 574 15.93 -5.66 -41.96
N ASP A 575 14.99 -4.82 -42.37
CA ASP A 575 15.12 -4.04 -43.60
C ASP A 575 14.94 -2.56 -43.24
N ASP A 576 16.06 -1.87 -42.95
CA ASP A 576 16.37 -0.61 -43.65
C ASP A 576 17.83 -0.13 -43.43
N ILE A 577 18.64 -0.43 -44.46
CA ILE A 577 19.52 0.45 -45.24
C ILE A 577 20.71 1.18 -44.57
N THR A 578 21.88 0.70 -45.00
CA THR A 578 23.11 1.44 -45.33
C THR A 578 22.90 2.82 -45.98
N ALA A 579 23.21 3.91 -45.28
CA ALA A 579 23.78 5.12 -45.89
C ALA A 579 24.41 6.05 -44.82
N THR A 580 25.75 6.07 -44.84
CA THR A 580 26.64 7.17 -44.44
C THR A 580 26.53 7.76 -43.02
N SER A 581 27.48 7.38 -42.16
CA SER A 581 28.41 8.38 -41.62
C SER A 581 29.78 7.73 -41.44
N SER A 582 30.62 7.93 -42.45
CA SER A 582 32.07 7.85 -42.31
C SER A 582 32.51 8.77 -41.17
N LEU A 583 33.17 8.22 -40.17
CA LEU A 583 34.19 8.93 -39.41
C LEU A 583 35.17 7.86 -38.94
N ASP A 584 36.31 7.88 -39.62
CA ASP A 584 37.51 7.12 -39.34
C ASP A 584 37.88 7.18 -37.84
N TRP A 585 38.53 6.14 -37.35
CA TRP A 585 39.85 6.35 -36.76
C TRP A 585 40.67 5.08 -36.97
N GLU A 586 41.73 5.26 -37.76
CA GLU A 586 42.71 4.25 -38.11
C GLU A 586 43.41 3.66 -36.89
N ASP A 587 43.80 2.41 -37.10
CA ASP A 587 44.90 1.67 -36.52
C ASP A 587 46.01 2.54 -35.89
N THR A 588 46.62 2.01 -34.82
CA THR A 588 48.06 1.69 -34.93
C THR A 588 48.56 0.83 -33.77
N SER A 589 49.12 -0.32 -34.17
CA SER A 589 50.38 -0.91 -33.66
C SER A 589 50.35 -1.49 -32.24
N SER A 590 50.94 -2.63 -31.92
CA SER A 590 51.94 -3.46 -32.60
C SER A 590 52.24 -4.68 -31.71
N GLY A 591 52.70 -5.77 -32.34
CA GLY A 591 53.56 -6.80 -31.74
C GLY A 591 52.80 -7.95 -31.06
N GLU A 592 52.70 -9.13 -31.70
CA GLU A 592 53.70 -10.23 -31.62
C GLU A 592 53.83 -10.80 -30.20
N ALA A 593 53.92 -12.10 -29.93
CA ALA A 593 53.70 -13.38 -30.59
C ALA A 593 54.02 -14.42 -29.48
N LEU A 594 53.57 -15.67 -29.64
CA LEU A 594 54.01 -16.87 -28.88
C LEU A 594 53.49 -16.93 -27.43
N GLY A 595 53.09 -18.06 -26.84
CA GLY A 595 53.13 -19.46 -27.22
C GLY A 595 52.90 -20.29 -25.94
N ALA A 596 52.24 -21.43 -26.10
CA ALA A 596 52.33 -22.64 -25.27
C ALA A 596 51.94 -22.66 -23.77
N SER A 597 51.22 -23.75 -23.46
CA SER A 597 51.31 -24.60 -22.25
C SER A 597 50.74 -24.15 -20.90
N LEU A 598 49.72 -24.90 -20.45
CA LEU A 598 49.37 -25.26 -19.06
C LEU A 598 50.61 -25.82 -18.28
N PRO A 599 50.64 -26.00 -16.92
CA PRO A 599 49.52 -26.13 -15.96
C PRO A 599 49.70 -25.49 -14.55
N SER A 600 48.68 -25.67 -13.71
CA SER A 600 48.65 -25.78 -12.22
C SER A 600 49.11 -24.61 -11.33
N GLU A 601 48.21 -24.07 -10.49
CA GLU A 601 48.10 -24.42 -9.06
C GLU A 601 47.07 -23.54 -8.31
N THR A 602 46.28 -24.24 -7.50
CA THR A 602 45.71 -23.88 -6.19
C THR A 602 45.86 -22.45 -5.63
N ASN A 603 44.74 -21.81 -5.31
CA ASN A 603 44.44 -21.47 -3.91
C ASN A 603 42.97 -21.14 -3.62
N MET A 604 42.54 -21.68 -2.48
CA MET A 604 41.29 -21.53 -1.73
C MET A 604 40.65 -20.13 -1.76
N HIS A 605 39.31 -20.08 -1.75
CA HIS A 605 38.56 -19.60 -0.57
C HIS A 605 37.12 -20.12 -0.51
N LYS A 606 36.77 -20.60 0.68
CA LYS A 606 35.48 -21.16 1.11
C LYS A 606 34.36 -20.10 1.06
N ALA A 607 33.17 -20.50 0.62
CA ALA A 607 31.93 -19.96 1.14
C ALA A 607 30.88 -21.07 1.27
N ARG A 608 30.14 -21.00 2.36
CA ARG A 608 29.51 -22.08 3.10
C ARG A 608 28.03 -22.18 2.73
N VAL A 609 27.55 -23.42 2.65
CA VAL A 609 26.16 -23.83 2.50
C VAL A 609 25.26 -23.24 3.60
N GLY A 610 24.05 -22.84 3.20
CA GLY A 610 22.94 -22.51 4.08
C GLY A 610 21.60 -22.55 3.33
N HIS A 611 21.00 -23.74 3.25
CA HIS A 611 19.54 -23.93 3.15
C HIS A 611 18.94 -23.88 4.57
N PRO A 612 17.64 -23.56 4.81
CA PRO A 612 16.54 -24.27 4.17
C PRO A 612 15.20 -23.52 3.94
N ASN A 613 14.38 -24.13 3.07
CA ASN A 613 12.91 -24.27 3.05
C ASN A 613 12.00 -23.14 3.58
N LYS A 614 11.06 -22.73 2.71
CA LYS A 614 9.63 -22.71 3.06
C LYS A 614 8.73 -22.79 1.82
N THR A 615 8.03 -23.92 1.73
CA THR A 615 6.83 -24.18 0.95
C THR A 615 5.60 -23.51 1.58
N ARG A 616 4.67 -23.01 0.76
CA ARG A 616 3.21 -22.82 1.00
C ARG A 616 2.58 -22.36 -0.33
N SER A 617 2.06 -23.28 -1.14
CA SER A 617 0.64 -23.70 -1.20
C SER A 617 -0.32 -22.55 -1.55
N ALA A 618 -0.70 -22.50 -2.82
CA ALA A 618 -1.85 -21.74 -3.31
C ALA A 618 -3.08 -22.66 -3.24
N GLU A 619 -4.10 -22.22 -2.50
CA GLU A 619 -5.44 -22.80 -2.52
C GLU A 619 -6.39 -21.88 -3.29
N GLU A 620 -7.28 -22.56 -3.99
CA GLU A 620 -8.46 -22.18 -4.76
C GLU A 620 -9.33 -21.08 -4.14
N TYR A 621 -9.97 -20.26 -5.00
CA TYR A 621 -11.36 -19.85 -4.79
C TYR A 621 -12.02 -19.57 -6.16
N TYR A 622 -12.89 -20.49 -6.57
CA TYR A 622 -14.02 -20.28 -7.47
C TYR A 622 -15.18 -19.68 -6.66
N VAL A 623 -15.78 -18.57 -7.13
CA VAL A 623 -17.24 -18.30 -7.26
C VAL A 623 -17.43 -17.26 -8.35
#